data_AF-A0AAD4EU76-F1
#
_entry.id   AF-A0AAD4EU76-F1
#
_cell.length_a   1.000
_cell.length_b   1.000
_cell.length_c   1.000
_cell.angle_alpha   90.00
_cell.angle_beta   90.00
_cell.angle_gamma   90.00
#
_symmetry.space_group_name_H-M   'P 1'
#
loop_
_entity.id
_entity.type
_entity.pdbx_description
1 polymer ?
#
loop_
_entity_poly.entity_id
_entity_poly.type
_entity_poly.pdbx_seq_one_letter_code
_entity_poly.pdbx_strand_id
1 'polypeptide(L)'
;MAADLQNGLRTLKSKRKRSTWDSFKVANEVSDLSQEIRTLSSIGQRLELQNHENLDSLKREITTAVEKFSQHGIEDGRIEEYFLHQQSASPGTSDAEQPAAISSDIENVVSAMSRLANEAERVRSDQEFLKSLYFRNIQARHRKIDAAHAKTFQWAYHDTLPGQNQPINFRNWLRTQNGLFWVHGKPGSGKSTLMKFLCHNPATMHHLRSWAGGKKLVVASFFFWNAGTQLQKSQEGLLRSLLFEILRKCPELIPHVKHCFESDTHFADAYWSVEDLLEMYRTLVSLEFPIKFCLFIDGLDEFSEENKSHVDLIATLRSLEHSSDIKLCVSSRPWTVFDDEFRRDSKWLLKLEDLTYSDILQYVADKLNSHPQFRTLGARDPDYNSLIELVVKRAQGVFLWVVLVVRDLQEGLTHHDSISNLESWLLQFPPDLEEFFQHLIDSIPPRYRPHASWTFKVATMAEQPLPLVFYSFLDDLQDGMLPLEPLQQQMSAQDILHRQDQMRRRLDGRTKGLLEVVNLEWQTHEPSAFFDLGVDFLHRTPAKRASLCFSRRLSKKPIWSE
;
A
#
# COMPACT_ATOMS: atom_id res chain seq x y z
N MET A 1 -0.34 -20.18 -25.45
CA MET A 1 -1.56 -20.23 -24.62
C MET A 1 -2.83 -19.88 -25.41
N ALA A 2 -3.09 -18.64 -25.86
CA ALA A 2 -4.24 -18.33 -26.74
C ALA A 2 -4.26 -19.18 -28.02
N ALA A 3 -3.08 -19.31 -28.65
CA ALA A 3 -2.87 -20.12 -29.84
C ALA A 3 -3.02 -21.62 -29.55
N ASP A 4 -2.65 -22.09 -28.35
CA ASP A 4 -2.74 -23.49 -27.96
C ASP A 4 -4.19 -23.88 -27.61
N LEU A 5 -4.91 -23.00 -26.91
CA LEU A 5 -6.35 -23.11 -26.65
C LEU A 5 -7.16 -23.06 -27.94
N GLN A 6 -6.88 -22.10 -28.83
CA GLN A 6 -7.52 -22.04 -30.14
C GLN A 6 -7.11 -23.21 -31.04
N ASN A 7 -5.89 -23.72 -30.93
CA ASN A 7 -5.47 -24.93 -31.65
C ASN A 7 -6.18 -26.16 -31.11
N GLY A 8 -6.30 -26.36 -29.80
CA GLY A 8 -7.12 -27.41 -29.21
C GLY A 8 -8.56 -27.31 -29.68
N LEU A 9 -9.13 -26.10 -29.66
CA LEU A 9 -10.51 -25.86 -30.09
C LEU A 9 -10.72 -26.07 -31.61
N ARG A 10 -9.75 -25.70 -32.44
CA ARG A 10 -9.72 -26.02 -33.90
C ARG A 10 -9.54 -27.51 -34.13
N THR A 11 -8.75 -28.17 -33.29
CA THR A 11 -8.53 -29.62 -33.33
C THR A 11 -9.83 -30.35 -32.96
N LEU A 12 -10.55 -29.93 -31.93
CA LEU A 12 -11.87 -30.45 -31.55
C LEU A 12 -12.93 -30.17 -32.63
N LYS A 13 -12.98 -28.94 -33.18
CA LYS A 13 -13.92 -28.59 -34.26
C LYS A 13 -13.62 -29.30 -35.58
N SER A 14 -12.36 -29.61 -35.89
CA SER A 14 -11.99 -30.40 -37.05
C SER A 14 -12.23 -31.90 -36.86
N LYS A 15 -12.06 -32.40 -35.62
CA LYS A 15 -12.46 -33.75 -35.21
C LYS A 15 -13.98 -33.92 -35.16
N ARG A 16 -14.79 -32.89 -34.89
CA ARG A 16 -16.24 -32.93 -35.16
C ARG A 16 -16.57 -33.31 -36.61
N LYS A 17 -15.71 -32.98 -37.57
CA LYS A 17 -15.91 -33.32 -39.00
C LYS A 17 -15.35 -34.68 -39.41
N ARG A 18 -14.52 -35.34 -38.59
CA ARG A 18 -13.92 -36.66 -38.84
C ARG A 18 -14.43 -37.63 -37.77
N SER A 19 -15.10 -38.71 -38.14
CA SER A 19 -15.86 -39.64 -37.26
C SER A 19 -15.12 -40.29 -36.06
N THR A 20 -13.93 -39.84 -35.70
CA THR A 20 -13.09 -40.38 -34.61
C THR A 20 -13.04 -39.39 -33.44
N TRP A 21 -14.01 -39.48 -32.52
CA TRP A 21 -13.95 -38.85 -31.19
C TRP A 21 -13.36 -39.83 -30.19
N ASP A 22 -12.05 -39.72 -29.99
CA ASP A 22 -11.29 -40.57 -29.08
C ASP A 22 -11.36 -39.97 -27.67
N SER A 23 -12.05 -40.66 -26.75
CA SER A 23 -12.36 -40.18 -25.39
C SER A 23 -11.11 -39.75 -24.61
N PHE A 24 -9.99 -40.45 -24.85
CA PHE A 24 -8.69 -40.19 -24.24
C PHE A 24 -8.08 -38.83 -24.64
N LYS A 25 -8.29 -38.38 -25.89
CA LYS A 25 -7.75 -37.09 -26.37
C LYS A 25 -8.52 -35.90 -25.83
N VAL A 26 -9.84 -36.01 -25.68
CA VAL A 26 -10.67 -34.96 -25.05
C VAL A 26 -10.28 -34.81 -23.59
N ALA A 27 -10.04 -35.91 -22.88
CA ALA A 27 -9.57 -35.88 -21.49
C ALA A 27 -8.23 -35.16 -21.34
N ASN A 28 -7.28 -35.37 -22.25
CA ASN A 28 -5.99 -34.67 -22.23
C ASN A 28 -6.14 -33.16 -22.50
N GLU A 29 -6.90 -32.77 -23.53
CA GLU A 29 -7.13 -31.34 -23.82
C GLU A 29 -7.86 -30.63 -22.66
N VAL A 30 -8.84 -31.29 -22.03
CA VAL A 30 -9.53 -30.79 -20.82
C VAL A 30 -8.57 -30.68 -19.62
N SER A 31 -7.62 -31.63 -19.47
CA SER A 31 -6.60 -31.61 -18.42
C SER A 31 -5.62 -30.45 -18.60
N ASP A 32 -5.15 -30.20 -19.82
CA ASP A 32 -4.24 -29.09 -20.14
C ASP A 32 -4.90 -27.73 -19.89
N LEU A 33 -6.13 -27.55 -20.36
CA LEU A 33 -6.98 -26.40 -20.04
C LEU A 33 -7.14 -26.22 -18.52
N SER A 34 -7.37 -27.32 -17.79
CA SER A 34 -7.51 -27.28 -16.34
C SER A 34 -6.23 -26.84 -15.63
N GLN A 35 -5.04 -27.18 -16.16
CA GLN A 35 -3.75 -26.74 -15.63
C GLN A 35 -3.51 -25.26 -15.90
N GLU A 36 -3.83 -24.76 -17.09
CA GLU A 36 -3.72 -23.33 -17.43
C GLU A 36 -4.70 -22.46 -16.62
N ILE A 37 -5.93 -22.94 -16.39
CA ILE A 37 -6.85 -22.24 -15.48
C ILE A 37 -6.27 -22.18 -14.07
N ARG A 38 -5.63 -23.26 -13.57
CA ARG A 38 -4.99 -23.25 -12.25
C ARG A 38 -3.90 -22.18 -12.16
N THR A 39 -3.09 -21.99 -13.20
CA THR A 39 -2.05 -20.95 -13.20
C THR A 39 -2.66 -19.55 -13.27
N LEU A 40 -3.67 -19.32 -14.10
CA LEU A 40 -4.40 -18.04 -14.17
C LEU A 40 -5.12 -17.70 -12.86
N SER A 41 -5.77 -18.68 -12.23
CA SER A 41 -6.41 -18.51 -10.91
C SER A 41 -5.37 -18.22 -9.83
N SER A 42 -4.20 -18.88 -9.86
CA SER A 42 -3.10 -18.58 -8.93
C SER A 42 -2.57 -17.14 -9.09
N ILE A 43 -2.38 -16.67 -10.32
CA ILE A 43 -1.98 -15.28 -10.60
C ILE A 43 -3.08 -14.31 -10.19
N GLY A 44 -4.35 -14.64 -10.48
CA GLY A 44 -5.50 -13.85 -10.08
C GLY A 44 -5.63 -13.72 -8.57
N GLN A 45 -5.38 -14.81 -7.83
CA GLN A 45 -5.36 -14.82 -6.38
C GLN A 45 -4.21 -13.95 -5.83
N ARG A 46 -3.01 -14.02 -6.43
CA ARG A 46 -1.87 -13.14 -6.06
C ARG A 46 -2.16 -11.66 -6.29
N LEU A 47 -2.96 -11.34 -7.31
CA LEU A 47 -3.41 -9.99 -7.62
C LEU A 47 -4.74 -9.63 -6.92
N GLU A 48 -5.31 -10.53 -6.11
CA GLU A 48 -6.63 -10.39 -5.45
C GLU A 48 -7.76 -9.92 -6.40
N LEU A 49 -7.82 -10.48 -7.60
CA LEU A 49 -8.83 -10.14 -8.61
C LEU A 49 -10.16 -10.85 -8.35
N GLN A 50 -11.28 -10.13 -8.45
CA GLN A 50 -12.62 -10.71 -8.31
C GLN A 50 -13.01 -11.69 -9.45
N ASN A 51 -12.26 -11.73 -10.57
CA ASN A 51 -12.57 -12.61 -11.71
C ASN A 51 -12.35 -14.11 -11.46
N HIS A 52 -11.75 -14.52 -10.34
CA HIS A 52 -11.51 -15.93 -10.06
C HIS A 52 -12.82 -16.73 -9.94
N GLU A 53 -13.89 -16.12 -9.42
CA GLU A 53 -15.18 -16.79 -9.21
C GLU A 53 -15.83 -17.22 -10.53
N ASN A 54 -15.69 -16.40 -11.57
CA ASN A 54 -16.20 -16.69 -12.91
C ASN A 54 -15.44 -17.85 -13.56
N LEU A 55 -14.10 -17.84 -13.48
CA LEU A 55 -13.26 -18.92 -13.98
C LEU A 55 -13.54 -20.25 -13.27
N ASP A 56 -13.68 -20.22 -11.94
CA ASP A 56 -14.00 -21.42 -11.15
C ASP A 56 -15.42 -21.93 -11.38
N SER A 57 -16.37 -21.03 -11.68
CA SER A 57 -17.74 -21.40 -12.07
C SER A 57 -17.77 -22.06 -13.46
N LEU A 58 -17.14 -21.46 -14.47
CA LEU A 58 -17.04 -22.04 -15.81
C LEU A 58 -16.29 -23.38 -15.80
N LYS A 59 -15.25 -23.49 -14.96
CA LYS A 59 -14.53 -24.75 -14.76
C LYS A 59 -15.46 -25.85 -14.22
N ARG A 60 -16.26 -25.54 -13.19
CA ARG A 60 -17.24 -26.48 -12.62
C ARG A 60 -18.29 -26.90 -13.66
N GLU A 61 -18.77 -25.98 -14.49
CA GLU A 61 -19.71 -26.29 -15.58
C GLU A 61 -19.11 -27.29 -16.57
N ILE A 62 -17.85 -27.12 -16.96
CA ILE A 62 -17.15 -28.03 -17.88
C ILE A 62 -16.86 -29.38 -17.23
N THR A 63 -16.37 -29.41 -15.98
CA THR A 63 -16.13 -30.67 -15.26
C THR A 63 -17.43 -31.48 -15.16
N THR A 64 -18.55 -30.81 -14.84
CA THR A 64 -19.87 -31.46 -14.80
C THR A 64 -20.31 -31.97 -16.17
N ALA A 65 -20.07 -31.22 -17.24
CA ALA A 65 -20.42 -31.63 -18.61
C ALA A 65 -19.57 -32.83 -19.08
N VAL A 66 -18.28 -32.86 -18.72
CA VAL A 66 -17.36 -33.97 -19.03
C VAL A 66 -17.71 -35.21 -18.21
N GLU A 67 -18.04 -35.07 -16.93
CA GLU A 67 -18.49 -36.18 -16.08
C GLU A 67 -19.81 -36.79 -16.60
N LYS A 68 -20.76 -35.96 -17.03
CA LYS A 68 -21.99 -36.44 -17.68
C LYS A 68 -21.68 -37.22 -18.96
N PHE A 69 -20.73 -36.75 -19.77
CA PHE A 69 -20.29 -37.46 -20.97
C PHE A 69 -19.64 -38.81 -20.64
N SER A 70 -18.80 -38.88 -19.60
CA SER A 70 -18.17 -40.14 -19.16
C SER A 70 -19.16 -41.14 -18.57
N GLN A 71 -20.23 -40.69 -17.90
CA GLN A 71 -21.27 -41.55 -17.35
C GLN A 71 -22.17 -42.20 -18.42
N HIS A 72 -22.29 -41.60 -19.60
CA HIS A 72 -23.09 -42.13 -20.71
C HIS A 72 -22.41 -43.26 -21.50
N GLY A 73 -21.24 -43.74 -21.06
CA GLY A 73 -20.68 -45.05 -21.45
C GLY A 73 -20.50 -45.23 -22.95
N ILE A 74 -19.40 -44.73 -23.49
CA ILE A 74 -18.98 -45.07 -24.85
C ILE A 74 -17.88 -46.12 -24.72
N GLU A 75 -18.26 -47.40 -24.84
CA GLU A 75 -17.31 -48.43 -25.27
C GLU A 75 -16.83 -48.04 -26.68
N ASP A 76 -15.52 -47.83 -26.83
CA ASP A 76 -14.79 -47.30 -27.99
C ASP A 76 -15.20 -47.86 -29.38
N GLY A 77 -15.92 -48.98 -29.44
CA GLY A 77 -16.28 -49.65 -30.69
C GLY A 77 -17.56 -49.16 -31.39
N ARG A 78 -18.53 -48.54 -30.69
CA ARG A 78 -19.89 -48.33 -31.28
C ARG A 78 -20.06 -47.02 -32.06
N ILE A 79 -19.17 -46.03 -31.90
CA ILE A 79 -19.21 -44.77 -32.67
C ILE A 79 -18.77 -44.98 -34.13
N GLU A 80 -17.77 -45.85 -34.36
CA GLU A 80 -17.28 -46.17 -35.70
C GLU A 80 -18.33 -46.95 -36.51
N GLU A 81 -19.02 -47.91 -35.87
CA GLU A 81 -20.12 -48.67 -36.47
C GLU A 81 -21.34 -47.77 -36.80
N TYR A 82 -21.61 -46.75 -35.98
CA TYR A 82 -22.71 -45.80 -36.16
C TYR A 82 -22.56 -44.88 -37.39
N PHE A 83 -21.35 -44.35 -37.63
CA PHE A 83 -21.11 -43.48 -38.79
C PHE A 83 -21.07 -44.25 -40.12
N LEU A 84 -20.66 -45.52 -40.09
CA LEU A 84 -20.75 -46.41 -41.25
C LEU A 84 -22.21 -46.76 -41.61
N HIS A 85 -23.08 -46.90 -40.60
CA HIS A 85 -24.51 -47.17 -40.81
C HIS A 85 -25.33 -45.94 -41.25
N GLN A 86 -24.97 -44.71 -40.86
CA GLN A 86 -25.67 -43.51 -41.35
C GLN A 86 -25.45 -43.20 -42.84
N GLN A 87 -24.36 -43.69 -43.44
CA GLN A 87 -24.14 -43.56 -44.89
C GLN A 87 -24.93 -44.60 -45.71
N SER A 88 -25.60 -45.57 -45.06
CA SER A 88 -26.21 -46.72 -45.73
C SER A 88 -27.67 -47.06 -45.32
N ALA A 89 -28.31 -46.32 -44.41
CA ALA A 89 -29.66 -46.67 -43.93
C ALA A 89 -30.79 -45.74 -44.40
N SER A 90 -31.88 -46.35 -44.87
CA SER A 90 -33.19 -45.73 -45.17
C SER A 90 -34.01 -45.49 -43.88
N PRO A 91 -35.01 -44.58 -43.87
CA PRO A 91 -35.61 -44.09 -42.63
C PRO A 91 -36.65 -45.06 -42.07
N GLY A 92 -36.37 -45.63 -40.90
CA GLY A 92 -37.40 -46.27 -40.09
C GLY A 92 -36.85 -47.31 -39.12
N THR A 93 -36.62 -46.90 -37.86
CA THR A 93 -36.91 -47.66 -36.62
C THR A 93 -36.55 -46.81 -35.39
N SER A 94 -37.19 -47.12 -34.27
CA SER A 94 -37.54 -46.29 -33.11
C SER A 94 -36.45 -46.06 -32.04
N ASP A 95 -35.16 -46.03 -32.39
CA ASP A 95 -34.06 -45.79 -31.42
C ASP A 95 -33.43 -44.39 -31.55
N ALA A 96 -34.24 -43.37 -31.83
CA ALA A 96 -33.74 -42.03 -32.18
C ALA A 96 -33.40 -41.11 -30.98
N GLU A 97 -33.71 -41.48 -29.75
CA GLU A 97 -33.56 -40.60 -28.58
C GLU A 97 -32.13 -40.55 -27.99
N GLN A 98 -31.43 -41.69 -27.92
CA GLN A 98 -30.05 -41.76 -27.41
C GLN A 98 -28.98 -41.10 -28.33
N PRO A 99 -29.03 -41.22 -29.66
CA PRO A 99 -28.03 -40.62 -30.54
C PRO A 99 -28.11 -39.09 -30.63
N ALA A 100 -29.32 -38.53 -30.50
CA ALA A 100 -29.52 -37.08 -30.45
C ALA A 100 -28.98 -36.47 -29.14
N ALA A 101 -29.12 -37.18 -28.03
CA ALA A 101 -28.58 -36.76 -26.72
C ALA A 101 -27.05 -36.66 -26.73
N ILE A 102 -26.34 -37.66 -27.26
CA ILE A 102 -24.87 -37.65 -27.35
C ILE A 102 -24.35 -36.50 -28.24
N SER A 103 -25.01 -36.24 -29.39
CA SER A 103 -24.64 -35.11 -30.25
C SER A 103 -24.88 -33.75 -29.56
N SER A 104 -25.95 -33.64 -28.76
CA SER A 104 -26.25 -32.43 -27.98
C SER A 104 -25.21 -32.20 -26.88
N ASP A 105 -24.79 -33.27 -26.18
CA ASP A 105 -23.78 -33.20 -25.13
C ASP A 105 -22.41 -32.77 -25.68
N ILE A 106 -22.01 -33.27 -26.85
CA ILE A 106 -20.78 -32.82 -27.53
C ILE A 106 -20.86 -31.33 -27.89
N GLU A 107 -22.00 -30.85 -28.40
CA GLU A 107 -22.19 -29.43 -28.70
C GLU A 107 -22.13 -28.56 -27.44
N ASN A 108 -22.71 -29.03 -26.33
CA ASN A 108 -22.65 -28.36 -25.05
C ASN A 108 -21.22 -28.25 -24.53
N VAL A 109 -20.43 -29.33 -24.61
CA VAL A 109 -19.01 -29.34 -24.20
C VAL A 109 -18.19 -28.40 -25.09
N VAL A 110 -18.32 -28.48 -26.42
CA VAL A 110 -17.57 -27.60 -27.35
C VAL A 110 -17.94 -26.12 -27.15
N SER A 111 -19.21 -25.82 -26.91
CA SER A 111 -19.69 -24.47 -26.58
C SER A 111 -19.12 -23.97 -25.25
N ALA A 112 -19.15 -24.81 -24.21
CA ALA A 112 -18.57 -24.49 -22.91
C ALA A 112 -17.06 -24.25 -22.99
N MET A 113 -16.32 -25.09 -23.72
CA MET A 113 -14.88 -24.91 -23.95
C MET A 113 -14.56 -23.63 -24.72
N SER A 114 -15.41 -23.25 -25.70
CA SER A 114 -15.25 -21.99 -26.44
C SER A 114 -15.45 -20.77 -25.55
N ARG A 115 -16.48 -20.80 -24.69
CA ARG A 115 -16.74 -19.76 -23.69
C ARG A 115 -15.56 -19.64 -22.72
N LEU A 116 -15.05 -20.76 -22.23
CA LEU A 116 -13.91 -20.78 -21.32
C LEU A 116 -12.62 -20.26 -21.98
N ALA A 117 -12.32 -20.67 -23.20
CA ALA A 117 -11.13 -20.20 -23.90
C ALA A 117 -11.15 -18.67 -24.11
N ASN A 118 -12.32 -18.12 -24.47
CA ASN A 118 -12.50 -16.68 -24.61
C ASN A 118 -12.38 -15.95 -23.26
N GLU A 119 -12.95 -16.49 -22.20
CA GLU A 119 -12.85 -15.89 -20.86
C GLU A 119 -11.42 -15.97 -20.30
N ALA A 120 -10.71 -17.08 -20.53
CA ALA A 120 -9.31 -17.22 -20.15
C ALA A 120 -8.41 -16.20 -20.87
N GLU A 121 -8.67 -15.95 -22.16
CA GLU A 121 -7.95 -14.93 -22.92
C GLU A 121 -8.24 -13.52 -22.41
N ARG A 122 -9.51 -13.23 -22.12
CA ARG A 122 -9.93 -11.97 -21.51
C ARG A 122 -9.24 -11.75 -20.17
N VAL A 123 -9.27 -12.74 -19.27
CA VAL A 123 -8.63 -12.66 -17.95
C VAL A 123 -7.13 -12.45 -18.08
N ARG A 124 -6.45 -13.12 -19.02
CA ARG A 124 -5.02 -12.89 -19.26
C ARG A 124 -4.76 -11.44 -19.68
N SER A 125 -5.49 -10.95 -20.67
CA SER A 125 -5.35 -9.57 -21.15
C SER A 125 -5.66 -8.57 -20.03
N ASP A 126 -6.68 -8.82 -19.20
CA ASP A 126 -7.02 -7.98 -18.03
C ASP A 126 -5.88 -7.98 -17.00
N GLN A 127 -5.27 -9.15 -16.74
CA GLN A 127 -4.13 -9.28 -15.83
C GLN A 127 -2.88 -8.55 -16.35
N GLU A 128 -2.60 -8.63 -17.65
CA GLU A 128 -1.46 -7.92 -18.27
C GLU A 128 -1.66 -6.41 -18.18
N PHE A 129 -2.86 -5.93 -18.47
CA PHE A 129 -3.22 -4.52 -18.30
C PHE A 129 -3.09 -4.04 -16.84
N LEU A 130 -3.57 -4.82 -15.87
CA LEU A 130 -3.41 -4.47 -14.46
C LEU A 130 -1.95 -4.48 -14.00
N LYS A 131 -1.15 -5.42 -14.53
CA LYS A 131 0.29 -5.48 -14.25
C LYS A 131 1.02 -4.25 -14.78
N SER A 132 0.58 -3.66 -15.89
CA SER A 132 1.21 -2.44 -16.42
C SER A 132 0.94 -1.23 -15.53
N LEU A 133 -0.24 -1.14 -14.90
CA LEU A 133 -0.55 -0.11 -13.92
C LEU A 133 0.21 -0.32 -12.60
N TYR A 134 0.41 -1.58 -12.21
CA TYR A 134 1.16 -1.93 -11.00
C TYR A 134 2.62 -1.47 -11.10
N PHE A 135 3.14 -0.94 -9.99
CA PHE A 135 4.56 -0.68 -9.83
C PHE A 135 5.05 -1.19 -8.49
N ARG A 136 6.35 -1.49 -8.44
CA ARG A 136 6.99 -1.95 -7.21
C ARG A 136 6.82 -0.89 -6.12
N ASN A 137 6.49 -1.32 -4.90
CA ASN A 137 6.34 -0.45 -3.72
C ASN A 137 5.08 0.40 -3.67
N ILE A 138 4.09 0.11 -4.53
CA ILE A 138 2.76 0.75 -4.53
C ILE A 138 2.09 0.76 -3.14
N GLN A 139 2.28 -0.28 -2.32
CA GLN A 139 1.76 -0.36 -0.94
C GLN A 139 2.82 -0.16 0.16
N ALA A 140 4.08 0.13 -0.18
CA ALA A 140 5.17 0.12 0.80
C ALA A 140 4.99 1.21 1.87
N ARG A 141 4.61 2.43 1.47
CA ARG A 141 4.35 3.52 2.42
C ARG A 141 3.19 3.18 3.37
N HIS A 142 2.09 2.66 2.83
CA HIS A 142 0.93 2.24 3.62
C HIS A 142 1.29 1.18 4.66
N ARG A 143 2.09 0.18 4.27
CA ARG A 143 2.57 -0.88 5.17
C ARG A 143 3.49 -0.36 6.27
N LYS A 144 4.37 0.61 5.96
CA LYS A 144 5.31 1.21 6.92
C LYS A 144 4.63 2.04 8.01
N ILE A 145 3.45 2.60 7.75
CA ILE A 145 2.73 3.40 8.76
C ILE A 145 2.23 2.47 9.86
N ASP A 146 2.57 2.75 11.13
CA ASP A 146 2.08 1.96 12.25
C ASP A 146 0.56 2.03 12.41
N ALA A 147 -0.01 0.99 13.02
CA ALA A 147 -1.41 1.01 13.41
C ALA A 147 -1.65 2.04 14.52
N ALA A 148 -2.86 2.61 14.55
CA ALA A 148 -3.29 3.49 15.63
C ALA A 148 -3.18 2.77 17.00
N HIS A 149 -2.67 3.47 18.02
CA HIS A 149 -2.50 2.92 19.36
C HIS A 149 -3.86 2.71 20.05
N ALA A 150 -4.14 1.50 20.51
CA ALA A 150 -5.32 1.17 21.30
C ALA A 150 -6.65 1.70 20.69
N LYS A 151 -7.30 2.67 21.36
CA LYS A 151 -8.60 3.25 20.97
C LYS A 151 -8.48 4.66 20.40
N THR A 152 -7.30 5.09 19.97
CA THR A 152 -7.12 6.43 19.40
C THR A 152 -7.93 6.62 18.11
N PHE A 153 -8.24 7.87 17.79
CA PHE A 153 -9.02 8.29 16.61
C PHE A 153 -10.49 7.83 16.53
N GLN A 154 -11.02 7.11 17.53
CA GLN A 154 -12.44 6.73 17.54
C GLN A 154 -13.38 7.95 17.51
N TRP A 155 -12.92 9.07 18.06
CA TRP A 155 -13.62 10.34 18.02
C TRP A 155 -13.90 10.86 16.60
N ALA A 156 -13.21 10.38 15.57
CA ALA A 156 -13.46 10.78 14.19
C ALA A 156 -14.90 10.48 13.72
N TYR A 157 -15.59 9.55 14.39
CA TYR A 157 -16.99 9.21 14.11
C TYR A 157 -18.00 9.88 15.04
N HIS A 158 -17.54 10.70 15.99
CA HIS A 158 -18.41 11.47 16.87
C HIS A 158 -18.78 12.79 16.22
N ASP A 159 -19.92 13.36 16.60
CA ASP A 159 -20.34 14.65 16.05
C ASP A 159 -19.57 15.81 16.72
N THR A 160 -19.22 15.68 18.00
CA THR A 160 -18.41 16.64 18.79
C THR A 160 -17.58 15.92 19.84
N LEU A 161 -16.49 16.53 20.31
CA LEU A 161 -15.74 16.06 21.49
C LEU A 161 -16.32 16.63 22.79
N PRO A 162 -16.23 15.90 23.92
CA PRO A 162 -16.59 16.44 25.23
C PRO A 162 -15.80 17.74 25.52
N GLY A 163 -16.51 18.83 25.81
CA GLY A 163 -15.89 20.13 26.10
C GLY A 163 -15.47 20.95 24.88
N GLN A 164 -15.76 20.50 23.65
CA GLN A 164 -15.53 21.27 22.42
C GLN A 164 -16.85 21.48 21.65
N ASN A 165 -17.07 22.70 21.19
CA ASN A 165 -18.26 23.06 20.40
C ASN A 165 -18.05 22.90 18.89
N GLN A 166 -16.84 22.57 18.43
CA GLN A 166 -16.54 22.43 17.01
C GLN A 166 -16.96 21.04 16.52
N PRO A 167 -17.80 20.93 15.47
CA PRO A 167 -18.26 19.65 14.97
C PRO A 167 -17.18 18.91 14.18
N ILE A 168 -17.08 17.60 14.42
CA ILE A 168 -16.24 16.68 13.64
C ILE A 168 -17.12 16.12 12.52
N ASN A 169 -17.24 16.89 11.43
CA ASN A 169 -18.16 16.62 10.32
C ASN A 169 -17.80 15.39 9.46
N PHE A 170 -16.85 14.54 9.87
CA PHE A 170 -16.38 13.40 9.08
C PHE A 170 -17.48 12.34 8.89
N ARG A 171 -18.15 11.92 9.97
CA ARG A 171 -19.28 10.97 9.88
C ARG A 171 -20.41 11.49 8.99
N ASN A 172 -20.73 12.77 9.11
CA ASN A 172 -21.76 13.40 8.29
C ASN A 172 -21.34 13.41 6.82
N TRP A 173 -20.10 13.82 6.53
CA TRP A 173 -19.53 13.79 5.19
C TRP A 173 -19.65 12.40 4.57
N LEU A 174 -19.25 11.34 5.28
CA LEU A 174 -19.32 9.96 4.78
C LEU A 174 -20.72 9.55 4.32
N ARG A 175 -21.79 10.07 4.94
CA ARG A 175 -23.18 9.68 4.66
C ARG A 175 -23.89 10.56 3.63
N THR A 176 -23.65 11.87 3.60
CA THR A 176 -24.61 12.80 2.99
C THR A 176 -24.14 13.52 1.74
N GLN A 177 -22.83 13.80 1.58
CA GLN A 177 -22.36 14.69 0.51
C GLN A 177 -21.31 14.04 -0.37
N ASN A 178 -21.18 14.53 -1.60
CA ASN A 178 -20.04 14.23 -2.46
C ASN A 178 -18.97 15.30 -2.25
N GLY A 179 -17.78 15.09 -2.80
CA GLY A 179 -16.71 16.08 -2.76
C GLY A 179 -15.54 15.72 -1.83
N LEU A 180 -14.69 16.71 -1.60
CA LEU A 180 -13.42 16.60 -0.89
C LEU A 180 -13.56 16.89 0.60
N PHE A 181 -12.97 16.03 1.43
CA PHE A 181 -12.77 16.21 2.85
C PHE A 181 -11.29 16.38 3.15
N TRP A 182 -10.93 17.48 3.81
CA TRP A 182 -9.53 17.82 4.06
C TRP A 182 -9.15 17.58 5.53
N VAL A 183 -8.21 16.66 5.75
CA VAL A 183 -7.55 16.41 7.03
C VAL A 183 -6.23 17.15 7.04
N HIS A 184 -6.14 18.24 7.81
CA HIS A 184 -4.89 18.97 7.94
C HIS A 184 -4.33 18.91 9.35
N GLY A 185 -3.04 19.19 9.44
CA GLY A 185 -2.42 19.36 10.73
C GLY A 185 -0.91 19.46 10.74
N LYS A 186 -0.36 19.74 11.90
CA LYS A 186 1.08 19.95 12.13
C LYS A 186 1.93 18.74 11.69
N PRO A 187 3.22 18.94 11.35
CA PRO A 187 4.15 17.83 11.17
C PRO A 187 4.18 16.94 12.42
N GLY A 188 4.18 15.62 12.25
CA GLY A 188 4.20 14.69 13.38
C GLY A 188 2.90 14.59 14.20
N SER A 189 1.78 15.20 13.80
CA SER A 189 0.50 15.11 14.53
C SER A 189 -0.26 13.78 14.37
N GLY A 190 0.22 12.87 13.51
CA GLY A 190 -0.39 11.55 13.29
C GLY A 190 -1.34 11.45 12.09
N LYS A 191 -1.29 12.39 11.13
CA LYS A 191 -2.16 12.40 9.93
C LYS A 191 -2.15 11.08 9.17
N SER A 192 -0.97 10.56 8.81
CA SER A 192 -0.86 9.30 8.06
C SER A 192 -1.42 8.11 8.84
N THR A 193 -1.25 8.09 10.16
CA THR A 193 -1.83 7.08 11.06
C THR A 193 -3.36 7.20 11.08
N LEU A 194 -3.91 8.43 11.16
CA LEU A 194 -5.34 8.67 11.05
C LEU A 194 -5.87 8.24 9.68
N MET A 195 -5.24 8.62 8.57
CA MET A 195 -5.68 8.26 7.22
C MET A 195 -5.69 6.74 7.03
N LYS A 196 -4.66 6.03 7.51
CA LYS A 196 -4.60 4.57 7.52
C LYS A 196 -5.73 3.95 8.36
N PHE A 197 -5.99 4.51 9.54
CA PHE A 197 -7.10 4.10 10.39
C PHE A 197 -8.44 4.28 9.68
N LEU A 198 -8.71 5.47 9.13
CA LEU A 198 -9.98 5.81 8.49
C LEU A 198 -10.28 4.92 7.29
N CYS A 199 -9.31 4.65 6.42
CA CYS A 199 -9.57 3.87 5.21
C CYS A 199 -9.79 2.37 5.45
N HIS A 200 -9.36 1.83 6.60
CA HIS A 200 -9.54 0.42 6.98
C HIS A 200 -10.62 0.20 8.04
N ASN A 201 -11.14 1.28 8.65
CA ASN A 201 -12.07 1.14 9.76
C ASN A 201 -13.45 0.62 9.30
N PRO A 202 -14.02 -0.39 9.97
CA PRO A 202 -15.37 -0.88 9.68
C PRO A 202 -16.48 0.18 9.77
N ALA A 203 -16.35 1.17 10.66
CA ALA A 203 -17.31 2.27 10.78
C ALA A 203 -17.32 3.17 9.53
N THR A 204 -16.14 3.44 8.94
CA THR A 204 -16.05 4.14 7.65
C THR A 204 -16.82 3.37 6.58
N MET A 205 -16.58 2.07 6.47
CA MET A 205 -17.27 1.22 5.50
C MET A 205 -18.78 1.18 5.73
N HIS A 206 -19.23 1.12 6.98
CA HIS A 206 -20.64 1.16 7.33
C HIS A 206 -21.31 2.47 6.87
N HIS A 207 -20.70 3.62 7.13
CA HIS A 207 -21.25 4.91 6.72
C HIS A 207 -21.20 5.13 5.20
N LEU A 208 -20.11 4.71 4.54
CA LEU A 208 -20.01 4.79 3.08
C LEU A 208 -21.02 3.88 2.37
N ARG A 209 -21.35 2.70 2.93
CA ARG A 209 -22.41 1.84 2.38
C ARG A 209 -23.78 2.52 2.42
N SER A 210 -24.06 3.31 3.47
CA SER A 210 -25.28 4.13 3.53
C SER A 210 -25.31 5.17 2.41
N TRP A 211 -24.17 5.79 2.07
CA TRP A 211 -24.06 6.74 0.96
C TRP A 211 -24.11 6.06 -0.42
N ALA A 212 -23.59 4.83 -0.53
CA ALA A 212 -23.62 4.05 -1.76
C ALA A 212 -25.06 3.68 -2.17
N GLY A 213 -26.00 3.59 -1.22
CA GLY A 213 -27.42 3.43 -1.52
C GLY A 213 -27.74 2.16 -2.31
N GLY A 214 -27.02 1.07 -2.05
CA GLY A 214 -27.15 -0.21 -2.77
C GLY A 214 -26.23 -0.37 -3.99
N LYS A 215 -25.56 0.70 -4.44
CA LYS A 215 -24.46 0.61 -5.42
C LYS A 215 -23.25 -0.14 -4.82
N LYS A 216 -22.43 -0.77 -5.66
CA LYS A 216 -21.15 -1.38 -5.26
C LYS A 216 -20.22 -0.27 -4.76
N LEU A 217 -19.61 -0.47 -3.59
CA LEU A 217 -18.69 0.51 -2.99
C LEU A 217 -17.25 0.05 -3.17
N VAL A 218 -16.42 0.90 -3.74
CA VAL A 218 -14.97 0.69 -3.87
C VAL A 218 -14.23 1.75 -3.06
N VAL A 219 -13.36 1.29 -2.16
CA VAL A 219 -12.44 2.16 -1.43
C VAL A 219 -11.03 1.91 -1.92
N ALA A 220 -10.32 2.97 -2.29
CA ALA A 220 -8.92 2.91 -2.69
C ALA A 220 -8.13 3.96 -1.93
N SER A 221 -6.83 3.75 -1.79
CA SER A 221 -5.98 4.69 -1.06
C SER A 221 -4.59 4.80 -1.65
N PHE A 222 -4.02 6.00 -1.55
CA PHE A 222 -2.65 6.28 -1.91
C PHE A 222 -1.98 7.11 -0.82
N PHE A 223 -0.72 6.83 -0.54
CA PHE A 223 0.05 7.51 0.49
C PHE A 223 1.32 8.03 -0.15
N PHE A 224 1.40 9.35 -0.33
CA PHE A 224 2.61 9.97 -0.82
C PHE A 224 3.77 9.67 0.12
N TRP A 225 4.95 9.48 -0.48
CA TRP A 225 6.17 9.28 0.28
C TRP A 225 7.33 9.97 -0.39
N ASN A 226 7.70 11.14 0.14
CA ASN A 226 8.78 11.95 -0.44
C ASN A 226 10.15 11.25 -0.40
N ALA A 227 10.38 10.38 0.59
CA ALA A 227 11.61 9.57 0.70
C ALA A 227 11.51 8.23 -0.06
N GLY A 228 10.39 7.98 -0.74
CA GLY A 228 10.16 6.81 -1.57
C GLY A 228 10.72 6.95 -2.99
N THR A 229 10.30 6.05 -3.87
CA THR A 229 10.62 6.09 -5.29
C THR A 229 9.98 7.30 -5.99
N GLN A 230 10.40 7.61 -7.22
CA GLN A 230 9.80 8.69 -8.01
C GLN A 230 8.27 8.54 -8.14
N LEU A 231 7.78 7.33 -8.38
CA LEU A 231 6.35 7.05 -8.46
C LEU A 231 5.61 7.27 -7.13
N GLN A 232 6.26 7.05 -5.98
CA GLN A 232 5.61 7.27 -4.67
C GLN A 232 5.44 8.75 -4.30
N LYS A 233 6.04 9.67 -5.07
CA LYS A 233 5.96 11.12 -4.88
C LYS A 233 5.43 11.89 -6.09
N SER A 234 5.05 11.20 -7.17
CA SER A 234 4.57 11.80 -8.42
C SER A 234 3.06 11.65 -8.62
N GLN A 235 2.52 12.41 -9.56
CA GLN A 235 1.13 12.33 -9.95
C GLN A 235 0.83 11.02 -10.71
N GLU A 236 1.77 10.54 -11.52
CA GLU A 236 1.68 9.26 -12.22
C GLU A 236 1.43 8.11 -11.25
N GLY A 237 2.23 8.02 -10.18
CA GLY A 237 2.08 6.94 -9.20
C GLY A 237 0.78 7.04 -8.41
N LEU A 238 0.30 8.24 -8.08
CA LEU A 238 -1.04 8.43 -7.49
C LEU A 238 -2.13 7.83 -8.39
N LEU A 239 -2.16 8.24 -9.67
CA LEU A 239 -3.19 7.84 -10.61
C LEU A 239 -3.14 6.33 -10.90
N ARG A 240 -1.94 5.80 -11.18
CA ARG A 240 -1.71 4.35 -11.36
C ARG A 240 -2.16 3.54 -10.17
N SER A 241 -1.84 3.97 -8.96
CA SER A 241 -2.18 3.23 -7.73
C SER A 241 -3.68 3.12 -7.52
N LEU A 242 -4.37 4.25 -7.68
CA LEU A 242 -5.81 4.31 -7.51
C LEU A 242 -6.54 3.57 -8.65
N LEU A 243 -6.06 3.64 -9.91
CA LEU A 243 -6.63 2.87 -11.02
C LEU A 243 -6.42 1.38 -10.82
N PHE A 244 -5.21 0.97 -10.42
CA PHE A 244 -4.91 -0.42 -10.11
C PHE A 244 -5.86 -0.95 -9.04
N GLU A 245 -6.06 -0.24 -7.92
CA GLU A 245 -6.98 -0.65 -6.86
C GLU A 245 -8.44 -0.71 -7.32
N ILE A 246 -8.88 0.27 -8.13
CA ILE A 246 -10.24 0.31 -8.66
C ILE A 246 -10.49 -0.87 -9.60
N LEU A 247 -9.65 -1.05 -10.61
CA LEU A 247 -9.83 -2.03 -11.67
C LEU A 247 -9.62 -3.46 -11.17
N ARG A 248 -8.77 -3.66 -10.16
CA ARG A 248 -8.60 -4.94 -9.46
C ARG A 248 -9.88 -5.38 -8.73
N LYS A 249 -10.59 -4.42 -8.12
CA LYS A 249 -11.86 -4.65 -7.40
C LYS A 249 -13.09 -4.63 -8.31
N CYS A 250 -12.97 -4.00 -9.47
CA CYS A 250 -14.00 -3.92 -10.50
C CYS A 250 -13.43 -4.28 -11.88
N PRO A 251 -13.09 -5.55 -12.12
CA PRO A 251 -12.55 -5.97 -13.42
C PRO A 251 -13.52 -5.74 -14.58
N GLU A 252 -14.82 -5.64 -14.31
CA GLU A 252 -15.86 -5.26 -15.26
C GLU A 252 -15.59 -3.90 -15.96
N LEU A 253 -14.80 -3.04 -15.33
CA LEU A 253 -14.43 -1.72 -15.87
C LEU A 253 -13.27 -1.78 -16.86
N ILE A 254 -12.41 -2.80 -16.79
CA ILE A 254 -11.18 -2.90 -17.58
C ILE A 254 -11.42 -2.81 -19.11
N PRO A 255 -12.41 -3.51 -19.69
CA PRO A 255 -12.67 -3.42 -21.13
C PRO A 255 -12.98 -2.00 -21.61
N HIS A 256 -13.50 -1.15 -20.73
CA HIS A 256 -13.91 0.22 -21.05
C HIS A 256 -12.76 1.20 -21.02
N VAL A 257 -11.64 0.90 -20.37
CA VAL A 257 -10.49 1.82 -20.26
C VAL A 257 -9.26 1.32 -21.01
N LYS A 258 -9.25 0.03 -21.42
CA LYS A 258 -8.14 -0.56 -22.18
C LYS A 258 -7.83 0.19 -23.48
N HIS A 259 -8.84 0.77 -24.12
CA HIS A 259 -8.67 1.51 -25.37
C HIS A 259 -7.97 2.87 -25.17
N CYS A 260 -7.92 3.40 -23.94
CA CYS A 260 -7.17 4.60 -23.61
C CYS A 260 -5.65 4.38 -23.66
N PHE A 261 -5.21 3.15 -23.86
CA PHE A 261 -3.81 2.79 -24.12
C PHE A 261 -3.62 2.63 -25.63
N GLU A 262 -2.97 3.59 -26.29
CA GLU A 262 -2.66 3.51 -27.72
C GLU A 262 -1.39 2.69 -28.03
N SER A 263 -1.57 1.74 -28.97
CA SER A 263 -0.59 1.15 -29.89
C SER A 263 0.28 -0.04 -29.43
N ASP A 264 0.06 -1.17 -30.12
CA ASP A 264 1.01 -2.19 -30.64
C ASP A 264 2.17 -2.72 -29.79
N THR A 265 2.27 -2.31 -28.53
CA THR A 265 3.32 -2.68 -27.58
C THR A 265 2.76 -3.65 -26.56
N HIS A 266 3.55 -4.67 -26.22
CA HIS A 266 3.20 -5.58 -25.13
C HIS A 266 3.05 -4.77 -23.83
N PHE A 267 2.00 -5.02 -23.05
CA PHE A 267 1.75 -4.37 -21.75
C PHE A 267 2.94 -4.44 -20.77
N ALA A 268 3.89 -5.34 -21.00
CA ALA A 268 5.12 -5.48 -20.23
C ALA A 268 6.08 -4.27 -20.33
N ASP A 269 6.02 -3.50 -21.43
CA ASP A 269 6.89 -2.34 -21.70
C ASP A 269 6.12 -1.00 -21.66
N ALA A 270 4.92 -1.00 -21.08
CA ALA A 270 4.03 0.16 -21.09
C ALA A 270 4.60 1.35 -20.30
N TYR A 271 4.75 2.48 -20.97
CA TYR A 271 4.97 3.79 -20.37
C TYR A 271 3.64 4.51 -20.25
N TRP A 272 3.29 4.96 -19.05
CA TRP A 272 2.05 5.68 -18.79
C TRP A 272 2.33 7.19 -18.66
N SER A 273 1.76 8.00 -19.53
CA SER A 273 1.72 9.44 -19.29
C SER A 273 0.61 9.78 -18.28
N VAL A 274 0.71 10.94 -17.65
CA VAL A 274 -0.35 11.41 -16.74
C VAL A 274 -1.64 11.68 -17.51
N GLU A 275 -1.53 12.12 -18.75
CA GLU A 275 -2.66 12.40 -19.63
C GLU A 275 -3.44 11.12 -19.97
N ASP A 276 -2.74 10.01 -20.27
CA ASP A 276 -3.37 8.69 -20.51
C ASP A 276 -4.14 8.22 -19.27
N LEU A 277 -3.52 8.37 -18.09
CA LEU A 277 -4.10 7.96 -16.82
C LEU A 277 -5.34 8.81 -16.48
N LEU A 278 -5.27 10.11 -16.70
CA LEU A 278 -6.39 11.02 -16.52
C LEU A 278 -7.53 10.70 -17.48
N GLU A 279 -7.23 10.35 -18.73
CA GLU A 279 -8.26 9.97 -19.70
C GLU A 279 -8.98 8.68 -19.30
N MET A 280 -8.25 7.71 -18.75
CA MET A 280 -8.88 6.54 -18.13
C MET A 280 -9.80 6.92 -16.97
N TYR A 281 -9.41 7.85 -16.10
CA TYR A 281 -10.30 8.33 -15.04
C TYR A 281 -11.55 9.01 -15.58
N ARG A 282 -11.41 9.90 -16.57
CA ARG A 282 -12.56 10.56 -17.21
C ARG A 282 -13.50 9.54 -17.82
N THR A 283 -12.95 8.51 -18.46
CA THR A 283 -13.72 7.38 -19.00
C THR A 283 -14.43 6.61 -17.90
N LEU A 284 -13.77 6.28 -16.78
CA LEU A 284 -14.44 5.60 -15.65
C LEU A 284 -15.56 6.43 -15.03
N VAL A 285 -15.36 7.75 -14.95
CA VAL A 285 -16.32 8.69 -14.37
C VAL A 285 -17.52 8.95 -15.28
N SER A 286 -17.33 8.91 -16.60
CA SER A 286 -18.41 9.14 -17.57
C SER A 286 -19.31 7.93 -17.74
N LEU A 287 -18.87 6.74 -17.33
CA LEU A 287 -19.64 5.52 -17.42
C LEU A 287 -20.66 5.44 -16.27
N GLU A 288 -21.92 5.20 -16.62
CA GLU A 288 -23.00 4.99 -15.65
C GLU A 288 -22.98 3.58 -15.07
N PHE A 289 -21.99 3.28 -14.22
CA PHE A 289 -21.99 2.05 -13.44
C PHE A 289 -22.67 2.24 -12.08
N PRO A 290 -23.34 1.19 -11.54
CA PRO A 290 -23.85 1.20 -10.17
C PRO A 290 -22.70 1.01 -9.17
N ILE A 291 -21.64 1.82 -9.28
CA ILE A 291 -20.43 1.78 -8.46
C ILE A 291 -20.18 3.18 -7.91
N LYS A 292 -19.79 3.26 -6.63
CA LYS A 292 -19.29 4.49 -6.01
C LYS A 292 -17.88 4.31 -5.48
N PHE A 293 -17.08 5.36 -5.57
CA PHE A 293 -15.68 5.35 -5.17
C PHE A 293 -15.43 6.29 -3.98
N CYS A 294 -14.67 5.83 -2.99
CA CYS A 294 -14.13 6.67 -1.94
C CYS A 294 -12.60 6.53 -1.92
N LEU A 295 -11.90 7.62 -2.23
CA LEU A 295 -10.46 7.65 -2.40
C LEU A 295 -9.81 8.37 -1.21
N PHE A 296 -8.88 7.70 -0.54
CA PHE A 296 -8.09 8.28 0.55
C PHE A 296 -6.68 8.61 0.06
N ILE A 297 -6.28 9.88 0.11
CA ILE A 297 -4.99 10.33 -0.40
C ILE A 297 -4.23 11.04 0.72
N ASP A 298 -3.20 10.40 1.26
CA ASP A 298 -2.42 10.94 2.38
C ASP A 298 -1.17 11.67 1.89
N GLY A 299 -0.87 12.81 2.52
CA GLY A 299 0.41 13.51 2.40
C GLY A 299 0.56 14.32 1.12
N LEU A 300 -0.41 15.14 0.73
CA LEU A 300 -0.27 15.99 -0.47
C LEU A 300 0.96 16.92 -0.40
N ASP A 301 1.43 17.29 0.80
CA ASP A 301 2.67 18.07 1.00
C ASP A 301 3.96 17.27 0.76
N GLU A 302 3.85 15.95 0.58
CA GLU A 302 4.95 15.07 0.20
C GLU A 302 5.06 14.87 -1.33
N PHE A 303 4.14 15.46 -2.11
CA PHE A 303 4.25 15.51 -3.56
C PHE A 303 5.50 16.27 -3.99
N SER A 304 6.25 15.69 -4.93
CA SER A 304 7.49 16.28 -5.44
C SER A 304 7.82 15.71 -6.80
N GLU A 305 7.67 16.52 -7.84
CA GLU A 305 7.95 16.20 -9.24
C GLU A 305 8.58 17.43 -9.90
N GLU A 306 9.62 17.25 -10.72
CA GLU A 306 10.48 18.37 -11.18
C GLU A 306 9.71 19.43 -11.99
N ASN A 307 8.72 19.00 -12.77
CA ASN A 307 7.99 19.86 -13.72
C ASN A 307 6.53 20.12 -13.30
N LYS A 308 6.13 19.74 -12.07
CA LYS A 308 4.75 19.89 -11.61
C LYS A 308 4.67 20.48 -10.22
N SER A 309 3.72 21.38 -10.05
CA SER A 309 3.46 22.07 -8.79
C SER A 309 2.32 21.43 -8.01
N HIS A 310 2.17 21.81 -6.75
CA HIS A 310 1.01 21.42 -5.95
C HIS A 310 -0.32 21.94 -6.53
N VAL A 311 -0.28 23.02 -7.32
CA VAL A 311 -1.47 23.55 -8.01
C VAL A 311 -1.93 22.56 -9.09
N ASP A 312 -1.01 21.95 -9.82
CA ASP A 312 -1.32 20.94 -10.85
C ASP A 312 -1.93 19.67 -10.21
N LEU A 313 -1.38 19.26 -9.06
CA LEU A 313 -1.94 18.17 -8.27
C LEU A 313 -3.36 18.50 -7.79
N ILE A 314 -3.58 19.70 -7.26
CA ILE A 314 -4.90 20.16 -6.83
C ILE A 314 -5.89 20.16 -8.01
N ALA A 315 -5.51 20.71 -9.16
CA ALA A 315 -6.35 20.72 -10.36
C ALA A 315 -6.77 19.30 -10.78
N THR A 316 -5.85 18.36 -10.64
CA THR A 316 -6.10 16.93 -10.88
C THR A 316 -7.13 16.38 -9.91
N LEU A 317 -6.96 16.61 -8.60
CA LEU A 317 -7.90 16.16 -7.57
C LEU A 317 -9.29 16.76 -7.77
N ARG A 318 -9.37 18.06 -8.10
CA ARG A 318 -10.65 18.71 -8.42
C ARG A 318 -11.30 18.10 -9.65
N SER A 319 -10.55 17.73 -10.69
CA SER A 319 -11.16 17.08 -11.86
C SER A 319 -11.80 15.73 -11.52
N LEU A 320 -11.22 14.96 -10.59
CA LEU A 320 -11.81 13.72 -10.07
C LEU A 320 -13.07 13.96 -9.22
N GLU A 321 -13.11 15.08 -8.50
CA GLU A 321 -14.20 15.44 -7.59
C GLU A 321 -15.52 15.78 -8.31
N HIS A 322 -15.49 16.20 -9.57
CA HIS A 322 -16.69 16.62 -10.32
C HIS A 322 -17.72 15.48 -10.47
N SER A 323 -17.34 14.23 -10.25
CA SER A 323 -18.25 13.09 -10.24
C SER A 323 -19.05 12.98 -8.95
N SER A 324 -20.37 12.86 -9.07
CA SER A 324 -21.25 12.60 -7.92
C SER A 324 -21.08 11.20 -7.30
N ASP A 325 -20.36 10.30 -7.97
CA ASP A 325 -20.07 8.95 -7.48
C ASP A 325 -18.67 8.84 -6.85
N ILE A 326 -17.91 9.94 -6.77
CA ILE A 326 -16.57 9.98 -6.16
C ILE A 326 -16.57 10.83 -4.88
N LYS A 327 -15.91 10.30 -3.86
CA LYS A 327 -15.51 10.99 -2.63
C LYS A 327 -14.00 11.03 -2.51
N LEU A 328 -13.46 12.17 -2.11
CA LEU A 328 -12.03 12.33 -1.83
C LEU A 328 -11.82 12.66 -0.35
N CYS A 329 -11.03 11.88 0.36
CA CYS A 329 -10.52 12.25 1.68
C CYS A 329 -9.02 12.48 1.51
N VAL A 330 -8.56 13.71 1.68
CA VAL A 330 -7.16 14.08 1.44
C VAL A 330 -6.51 14.58 2.73
N SER A 331 -5.21 14.36 2.89
CA SER A 331 -4.45 14.90 4.01
C SER A 331 -3.25 15.73 3.57
N SER A 332 -2.95 16.80 4.32
CA SER A 332 -1.73 17.58 4.10
C SER A 332 -1.34 18.46 5.30
N ARG A 333 -0.19 19.10 5.23
CA ARG A 333 0.11 20.28 6.05
C ARG A 333 -0.75 21.48 5.64
N PRO A 334 -1.04 22.43 6.54
CA PRO A 334 -1.77 23.65 6.21
C PRO A 334 -0.88 24.66 5.47
N TRP A 335 -0.26 24.25 4.36
CA TRP A 335 0.44 25.17 3.46
C TRP A 335 -0.58 26.05 2.74
N THR A 336 -0.20 27.30 2.46
CA THR A 336 -1.07 28.31 1.84
C THR A 336 -1.78 27.79 0.59
N VAL A 337 -1.07 27.05 -0.27
CA VAL A 337 -1.65 26.45 -1.50
C VAL A 337 -2.84 25.51 -1.24
N PHE A 338 -2.83 24.78 -0.12
CA PHE A 338 -3.94 23.90 0.25
C PHE A 338 -5.01 24.63 1.05
N ASP A 339 -4.60 25.58 1.90
CA ASP A 339 -5.52 26.37 2.71
C ASP A 339 -6.40 27.27 1.83
N ASP A 340 -5.81 27.98 0.86
CA ASP A 340 -6.53 28.86 -0.08
C ASP A 340 -7.57 28.12 -0.92
N GLU A 341 -7.31 26.84 -1.21
CA GLU A 341 -8.14 26.00 -2.06
C GLU A 341 -9.22 25.26 -1.26
N PHE A 342 -8.84 24.54 -0.21
CA PHE A 342 -9.74 23.62 0.50
C PHE A 342 -10.50 24.28 1.65
N ARG A 343 -10.01 25.40 2.22
CA ARG A 343 -10.70 26.08 3.32
C ARG A 343 -12.01 26.75 2.89
N ARG A 344 -12.21 26.98 1.58
CA ARG A 344 -13.47 27.50 1.02
C ARG A 344 -14.66 26.63 1.46
N ASP A 345 -14.45 25.31 1.56
CA ASP A 345 -15.41 24.33 2.07
C ASP A 345 -15.18 24.04 3.56
N SER A 346 -15.17 25.09 4.38
CA SER A 346 -14.88 25.03 5.83
C SER A 346 -15.66 23.99 6.65
N LYS A 347 -16.77 23.48 6.10
CA LYS A 347 -17.58 22.42 6.70
C LYS A 347 -16.90 21.04 6.67
N TRP A 348 -16.09 20.75 5.65
CA TRP A 348 -15.49 19.42 5.41
C TRP A 348 -13.99 19.43 5.71
N LEU A 349 -13.66 20.04 6.85
CA LEU A 349 -12.31 20.25 7.34
C LEU A 349 -12.14 19.58 8.71
N LEU A 350 -11.01 18.89 8.89
CA LEU A 350 -10.58 18.35 10.17
C LEU A 350 -9.17 18.85 10.47
N LYS A 351 -9.03 19.58 11.59
CA LYS A 351 -7.74 20.02 12.14
C LYS A 351 -7.28 19.06 13.22
N LEU A 352 -6.27 18.25 12.91
CA LEU A 352 -5.93 17.09 13.73
C LEU A 352 -5.40 17.45 15.12
N GLU A 353 -4.50 18.43 15.21
CA GLU A 353 -3.86 18.82 16.48
C GLU A 353 -4.84 19.30 17.56
N ASP A 354 -6.06 19.73 17.19
CA ASP A 354 -7.07 20.19 18.14
C ASP A 354 -7.89 19.02 18.74
N LEU A 355 -7.77 17.82 18.16
CA LEU A 355 -8.62 16.66 18.45
C LEU A 355 -7.85 15.50 19.11
N THR A 356 -6.51 15.56 19.14
CA THR A 356 -5.66 14.47 19.63
C THR A 356 -5.35 14.53 21.13
N TYR A 357 -5.87 15.51 21.88
CA TYR A 357 -5.55 15.69 23.31
C TYR A 357 -5.81 14.41 24.14
N SER A 358 -7.02 13.85 24.06
CA SER A 358 -7.40 12.64 24.81
C SER A 358 -6.61 11.41 24.37
N ASP A 359 -6.29 11.31 23.08
CA ASP A 359 -5.49 10.23 22.51
C ASP A 359 -4.05 10.28 23.03
N ILE A 360 -3.46 11.48 23.09
CA ILE A 360 -2.13 11.71 23.65
C ILE A 360 -2.12 11.38 25.15
N LEU A 361 -3.12 11.83 25.91
CA LEU A 361 -3.26 11.50 27.33
C LEU A 361 -3.27 9.99 27.56
N GLN A 362 -4.11 9.27 26.81
CA GLN A 362 -4.18 7.82 26.91
C GLN A 362 -2.84 7.17 26.55
N TYR A 363 -2.20 7.59 25.47
CA TYR A 363 -0.90 7.06 25.05
C TYR A 363 0.18 7.25 26.12
N VAL A 364 0.31 8.47 26.67
CA VAL A 364 1.31 8.79 27.70
C VAL A 364 1.06 7.95 28.95
N ALA A 365 -0.19 7.89 29.41
CA ALA A 365 -0.56 7.10 30.58
C ALA A 365 -0.22 5.61 30.36
N ASP A 366 -0.62 5.01 29.24
CA ASP A 366 -0.36 3.60 28.93
C ASP A 366 1.15 3.30 28.89
N LYS A 367 1.93 4.15 28.20
CA LYS A 367 3.36 3.93 28.00
C LYS A 367 4.16 4.14 29.27
N LEU A 368 3.91 5.20 30.04
CA LEU A 368 4.61 5.40 31.31
C LEU A 368 4.22 4.31 32.32
N ASN A 369 2.94 3.91 32.41
CA ASN A 369 2.50 2.83 33.30
C ASN A 369 2.98 1.44 32.89
N SER A 370 3.45 1.26 31.66
CA SER A 370 4.13 0.01 31.29
C SER A 370 5.45 -0.17 32.06
N HIS A 371 6.09 0.92 32.50
CA HIS A 371 7.34 0.90 33.25
C HIS A 371 7.12 0.58 34.74
N PRO A 372 7.78 -0.45 35.32
CA PRO A 372 7.57 -0.86 36.72
C PRO A 372 7.82 0.26 37.75
N GLN A 373 8.86 1.07 37.54
CA GLN A 373 9.20 2.19 38.44
C GLN A 373 8.08 3.24 38.46
N PHE A 374 7.49 3.55 37.31
CA PHE A 374 6.44 4.58 37.23
C PHE A 374 5.16 4.13 37.95
N ARG A 375 4.79 2.84 37.86
CA ARG A 375 3.68 2.28 38.64
C ARG A 375 3.93 2.38 40.15
N THR A 376 5.18 2.19 40.58
CA THR A 376 5.56 2.30 41.99
C THR A 376 5.46 3.74 42.48
N LEU A 377 5.87 4.70 41.65
CA LEU A 377 5.74 6.13 41.93
C LEU A 377 4.25 6.54 42.00
N GLY A 378 3.39 6.02 41.13
CA GLY A 378 1.96 6.36 41.15
C GLY A 378 1.21 5.99 42.43
N ALA A 379 1.72 5.06 43.23
CA ALA A 379 1.15 4.72 44.54
C ALA A 379 1.68 5.59 45.69
N ARG A 380 2.73 6.39 45.46
CA ARG A 380 3.53 7.03 46.52
C ARG A 380 3.73 8.53 46.32
N ASP A 381 3.73 8.98 45.09
CA ASP A 381 4.05 10.35 44.69
C ASP A 381 2.77 11.09 44.28
N PRO A 382 2.38 12.19 44.97
CA PRO A 382 1.17 12.94 44.64
C PRO A 382 1.24 13.60 43.25
N ASP A 383 2.45 13.85 42.73
CA ASP A 383 2.68 14.54 41.45
C ASP A 383 2.66 13.57 40.25
N TYR A 384 2.25 12.32 40.48
CA TYR A 384 2.13 11.32 39.43
C TYR A 384 1.29 11.77 38.21
N ASN A 385 0.14 12.40 38.47
CA ASN A 385 -0.73 12.87 37.40
C ASN A 385 -0.20 14.15 36.75
N SER A 386 0.55 14.99 37.47
CA SER A 386 1.05 16.25 36.93
C SER A 386 2.05 16.04 35.80
N LEU A 387 2.92 15.01 35.91
CA LEU A 387 3.85 14.68 34.82
C LEU A 387 3.10 14.30 33.54
N ILE A 388 2.06 13.46 33.63
CA ILE A 388 1.25 13.05 32.48
C ILE A 388 0.62 14.29 31.85
N GLU A 389 -0.08 15.10 32.64
CA GLU A 389 -0.74 16.33 32.17
C GLU A 389 0.24 17.32 31.55
N LEU A 390 1.44 17.45 32.12
CA LEU A 390 2.50 18.32 31.62
C LEU A 390 2.99 17.87 30.23
N VAL A 391 3.18 16.56 30.02
CA VAL A 391 3.52 16.02 28.69
C VAL A 391 2.42 16.35 27.68
N VAL A 392 1.15 16.08 28.01
CA VAL A 392 0.03 16.34 27.09
C VAL A 392 -0.07 17.83 26.74
N LYS A 393 0.06 18.71 27.73
CA LYS A 393 -0.02 20.16 27.54
C LYS A 393 1.12 20.67 26.65
N ARG A 394 2.34 20.16 26.83
CA ARG A 394 3.51 20.57 26.04
C ARG A 394 3.51 20.00 24.62
N ALA A 395 2.85 18.87 24.39
CA ALA A 395 2.79 18.23 23.09
C ALA A 395 2.15 19.10 22.00
N GLN A 396 1.24 20.01 22.34
CA GLN A 396 0.52 20.88 21.40
C GLN A 396 -0.04 20.15 20.15
N GLY A 397 -0.52 18.91 20.36
CA GLY A 397 -1.07 18.04 19.32
C GLY A 397 -0.05 17.32 18.43
N VAL A 398 1.25 17.39 18.73
CA VAL A 398 2.33 16.74 17.97
C VAL A 398 2.66 15.37 18.57
N PHE A 399 2.06 14.32 18.03
CA PHE A 399 2.22 12.95 18.53
C PHE A 399 3.67 12.45 18.47
N LEU A 400 4.44 12.79 17.43
CA LEU A 400 5.85 12.41 17.32
C LEU A 400 6.70 12.96 18.47
N TRP A 401 6.42 14.18 18.91
CA TRP A 401 7.08 14.79 20.07
C TRP A 401 6.79 13.96 21.32
N VAL A 402 5.53 13.55 21.52
CA VAL A 402 5.12 12.70 22.65
C VAL A 402 5.87 11.38 22.65
N VAL A 403 5.96 10.69 21.51
CA VAL A 403 6.67 9.40 21.40
C VAL A 403 8.13 9.55 21.84
N LEU A 404 8.82 10.58 21.36
CA LEU A 404 10.23 10.82 21.67
C LEU A 404 10.42 11.21 23.14
N VAL A 405 9.58 12.10 23.67
CA VAL A 405 9.63 12.51 25.07
C VAL A 405 9.34 11.36 26.02
N VAL A 406 8.30 10.57 25.76
CA VAL A 406 7.96 9.41 26.60
C VAL A 406 9.10 8.39 26.63
N ARG A 407 9.78 8.18 25.49
CA ARG A 407 10.97 7.31 25.43
C ARG A 407 12.09 7.83 26.34
N ASP A 408 12.41 9.12 26.27
CA ASP A 408 13.46 9.72 27.09
C ASP A 408 13.08 9.73 28.59
N LEU A 409 11.79 9.95 28.92
CA LEU A 409 11.30 9.83 30.30
C LEU A 409 11.40 8.38 30.82
N GLN A 410 11.18 7.37 29.97
CA GLN A 410 11.39 5.96 30.34
C GLN A 410 12.87 5.65 30.61
N GLU A 411 13.79 6.30 29.91
CA GLU A 411 15.24 6.22 30.22
C GLU A 411 15.52 6.77 31.62
N GLY A 412 15.01 7.96 31.96
CA GLY A 412 15.13 8.52 33.32
C GLY A 412 14.52 7.61 34.40
N LEU A 413 13.37 6.99 34.12
CA LEU A 413 12.75 6.01 35.02
C LEU A 413 13.60 4.76 35.22
N THR A 414 14.38 4.35 34.22
CA THR A 414 15.34 3.24 34.33
C THR A 414 16.47 3.60 35.32
N HIS A 415 16.81 4.89 35.41
CA HIS A 415 17.77 5.44 36.37
C HIS A 415 17.16 5.81 37.72
N HIS A 416 15.90 5.44 37.98
CA HIS A 416 15.17 5.74 39.21
C HIS A 416 15.01 7.25 39.51
N ASP A 417 14.95 8.09 38.48
CA ASP A 417 14.65 9.51 38.66
C ASP A 417 13.28 9.73 39.35
N SER A 418 13.21 10.76 40.19
CA SER A 418 11.97 11.21 40.83
C SER A 418 11.06 11.92 39.82
N ILE A 419 9.77 12.06 40.15
CA ILE A 419 8.84 12.79 39.27
C ILE A 419 9.27 14.23 39.07
N SER A 420 9.73 14.90 40.13
CA SER A 420 10.24 16.28 40.03
C SER A 420 11.46 16.40 39.09
N ASN A 421 12.38 15.42 39.09
CA ASN A 421 13.50 15.39 38.14
C ASN A 421 13.00 15.25 36.70
N LEU A 422 12.06 14.33 36.47
CA LEU A 422 11.46 14.10 35.15
C LEU A 422 10.70 15.32 34.63
N GLU A 423 9.96 16.02 35.49
CA GLU A 423 9.29 17.28 35.15
C GLU A 423 10.31 18.39 34.81
N SER A 424 11.36 18.53 35.62
CA SER A 424 12.43 19.49 35.37
C SER A 424 13.12 19.24 34.02
N TRP A 425 13.36 17.98 33.69
CA TRP A 425 13.92 17.59 32.40
C TRP A 425 12.94 17.88 31.26
N LEU A 426 11.67 17.52 31.40
CA LEU A 426 10.62 17.79 30.43
C LEU A 426 10.48 19.28 30.07
N LEU A 427 10.71 20.17 31.04
CA LEU A 427 10.67 21.63 30.82
C LEU A 427 11.82 22.13 29.92
N GLN A 428 12.92 21.38 29.82
CA GLN A 428 14.05 21.71 28.94
C GLN A 428 13.78 21.33 27.47
N PHE A 429 12.80 20.45 27.21
CA PHE A 429 12.45 20.06 25.86
C PHE A 429 11.67 21.17 25.14
N PRO A 430 12.16 21.68 24.00
CA PRO A 430 11.40 22.63 23.21
C PRO A 430 10.04 22.02 22.79
N PRO A 431 8.93 22.78 22.87
CA PRO A 431 7.63 22.30 22.41
C PRO A 431 7.51 22.28 20.89
N ASP A 432 8.30 23.11 20.19
CA ASP A 432 8.39 23.08 18.74
C ASP A 432 9.22 21.86 18.28
N LEU A 433 8.71 21.16 17.27
CA LEU A 433 9.31 19.91 16.82
C LEU A 433 10.67 20.13 16.13
N GLU A 434 10.88 21.24 15.42
CA GLU A 434 12.16 21.56 14.77
C GLU A 434 13.23 21.90 15.82
N GLU A 435 12.88 22.72 16.80
CA GLU A 435 13.75 23.04 17.93
C GLU A 435 14.06 21.80 18.77
N PHE A 436 13.08 20.90 18.95
CA PHE A 436 13.28 19.65 19.66
C PHE A 436 14.26 18.72 18.94
N PHE A 437 14.19 18.62 17.60
CA PHE A 437 15.20 17.86 16.85
C PHE A 437 16.60 18.46 16.97
N GLN A 438 16.72 19.80 17.00
CA GLN A 438 18.00 20.46 17.25
C GLN A 438 18.53 20.10 18.64
N HIS A 439 17.67 20.16 19.66
CA HIS A 439 18.01 19.76 21.03
C HIS A 439 18.50 18.31 21.09
N LEU A 440 17.83 17.38 20.40
CA LEU A 440 18.26 15.98 20.33
C LEU A 440 19.65 15.83 19.68
N ILE A 441 19.91 16.53 18.58
CA ILE A 441 21.22 16.52 17.92
C ILE A 441 22.31 17.07 18.85
N ASP A 442 22.03 18.17 19.55
CA ASP A 442 23.00 18.82 20.45
C ASP A 442 23.28 17.99 21.70
N SER A 443 22.28 17.21 22.15
CA SER A 443 22.39 16.28 23.29
C SER A 443 23.26 15.05 23.02
N ILE A 444 23.64 14.79 21.75
CA ILE A 444 24.50 13.63 21.41
C ILE A 444 25.84 13.78 22.16
N PRO A 445 26.30 12.77 22.92
CA PRO A 445 27.54 12.86 23.70
C PRO A 445 28.76 13.19 22.83
N PRO A 446 29.68 14.09 23.26
CA PRO A 446 30.82 14.55 22.47
C PRO A 446 31.58 13.48 21.69
N ARG A 447 31.86 12.35 22.35
CA ARG A 447 32.55 11.18 21.79
C ARG A 447 31.88 10.56 20.55
N TYR A 448 30.56 10.68 20.42
CA TYR A 448 29.80 10.08 19.33
C TYR A 448 29.53 11.04 18.17
N ARG A 449 29.73 12.33 18.38
CA ARG A 449 29.32 13.35 17.42
C ARG A 449 30.03 13.29 16.07
N PRO A 450 31.33 12.92 15.96
CA PRO A 450 31.95 12.70 14.65
C PRO A 450 31.27 11.58 13.85
N HIS A 451 31.00 10.44 14.50
CA HIS A 451 30.33 9.29 13.87
C HIS A 451 28.88 9.62 13.50
N ALA A 452 28.15 10.28 14.39
CA ALA A 452 26.79 10.74 14.13
C ALA A 452 26.75 11.69 12.94
N SER A 453 27.71 12.62 12.85
CA SER A 453 27.83 13.57 11.74
C SER A 453 27.99 12.87 10.39
N TRP A 454 28.85 11.86 10.30
CA TRP A 454 29.02 11.08 9.07
C TRP A 454 27.76 10.29 8.72
N THR A 455 27.16 9.64 9.72
CA THR A 455 25.92 8.87 9.55
C THR A 455 24.80 9.75 9.00
N PHE A 456 24.57 10.91 9.62
CA PHE A 456 23.57 11.86 9.13
C PHE A 456 23.91 12.38 7.74
N LYS A 457 25.17 12.71 7.47
CA LYS A 457 25.59 13.21 6.15
C LYS A 457 25.30 12.20 5.05
N VAL A 458 25.69 10.94 5.24
CA VAL A 458 25.41 9.83 4.31
C VAL A 458 23.91 9.65 4.12
N ALA A 459 23.14 9.61 5.22
CA ALA A 459 21.69 9.48 5.16
C ALA A 459 21.01 10.66 4.43
N THR A 460 21.51 11.89 4.60
CA THR A 460 20.95 13.06 3.89
C THR A 460 21.32 13.13 2.41
N MET A 461 22.45 12.54 2.02
CA MET A 461 22.93 12.55 0.63
C MET A 461 22.37 11.39 -0.19
N ALA A 462 21.95 10.31 0.47
CA ALA A 462 21.35 9.17 -0.19
C ALA A 462 19.98 9.53 -0.78
N GLU A 463 19.77 9.21 -2.06
CA GLU A 463 18.47 9.40 -2.72
C GLU A 463 17.40 8.44 -2.20
N GLN A 464 17.83 7.28 -1.67
CA GLN A 464 16.99 6.25 -1.06
C GLN A 464 17.69 5.67 0.18
N PRO A 465 16.94 5.07 1.12
CA PRO A 465 17.52 4.40 2.27
C PRO A 465 18.60 3.39 1.87
N LEU A 466 19.82 3.60 2.36
CA LEU A 466 20.95 2.71 2.09
C LEU A 466 20.91 1.50 3.05
N PRO A 467 21.34 0.31 2.59
CA PRO A 467 21.50 -0.85 3.45
C PRO A 467 22.28 -0.56 4.74
N LEU A 468 21.80 -1.10 5.87
CA LEU A 468 22.37 -0.92 7.20
C LEU A 468 23.85 -1.33 7.26
N VAL A 469 24.21 -2.38 6.51
CA VAL A 469 25.58 -2.85 6.41
C VAL A 469 26.52 -1.76 5.85
N PHE A 470 26.06 -0.87 4.97
CA PHE A 470 26.90 0.23 4.47
C PHE A 470 27.31 1.21 5.55
N TYR A 471 26.42 1.47 6.51
CA TYR A 471 26.74 2.35 7.64
C TYR A 471 27.77 1.72 8.57
N SER A 472 27.86 0.38 8.63
CA SER A 472 28.86 -0.30 9.45
C SER A 472 30.29 -0.01 9.00
N PHE A 473 30.50 0.29 7.71
CA PHE A 473 31.81 0.64 7.16
C PHE A 473 32.21 2.10 7.43
N LEU A 474 31.29 2.96 7.87
CA LEU A 474 31.64 4.34 8.23
C LEU A 474 32.58 4.39 9.44
N ASP A 475 32.52 3.39 10.30
CA ASP A 475 33.42 3.26 11.46
C ASP A 475 34.81 2.75 11.06
N ASP A 476 34.95 2.18 9.85
CA ASP A 476 36.22 1.68 9.32
C ASP A 476 36.99 2.78 8.56
N LEU A 477 36.40 3.96 8.38
CA LEU A 477 37.03 5.09 7.69
C LEU A 477 38.22 5.63 8.49
N GLN A 478 39.40 5.68 7.86
CA GLN A 478 40.58 6.38 8.36
C GLN A 478 40.77 7.67 7.55
N ASP A 479 40.85 8.82 8.23
CA ASP A 479 40.93 10.16 7.59
C ASP A 479 39.84 10.45 6.54
N GLY A 480 38.65 9.85 6.71
CA GLY A 480 37.52 10.01 5.79
C GLY A 480 37.64 9.21 4.49
N MET A 481 38.61 8.29 4.41
CA MET A 481 38.77 7.34 3.31
C MET A 481 38.62 5.91 3.83
N LEU A 482 38.02 5.04 3.00
CA LEU A 482 38.12 3.61 3.27
C LEU A 482 39.59 3.20 3.07
N PRO A 483 40.16 2.38 3.97
CA PRO A 483 41.48 1.82 3.76
C PRO A 483 41.52 1.17 2.37
N LEU A 484 42.45 1.61 1.52
CA LEU A 484 42.64 1.06 0.16
C LEU A 484 43.25 -0.35 0.19
N GLU A 485 43.45 -0.94 1.36
CA GLU A 485 43.76 -2.36 1.44
C GLU A 485 42.59 -3.11 0.80
N PRO A 486 42.86 -4.01 -0.17
CA PRO A 486 41.80 -4.81 -0.75
C PRO A 486 41.04 -5.47 0.39
N LEU A 487 39.71 -5.53 0.32
CA LEU A 487 38.93 -6.50 1.08
C LEU A 487 39.43 -7.88 0.61
N GLN A 488 40.54 -8.34 1.17
CA GLN A 488 41.32 -9.50 0.69
C GLN A 488 40.56 -10.81 0.94
N GLN A 489 39.46 -10.76 1.71
CA GLN A 489 38.60 -11.89 1.99
C GLN A 489 37.13 -11.49 1.92
N GLN A 490 36.34 -12.34 1.27
CA GLN A 490 34.88 -12.24 1.26
C GLN A 490 34.39 -12.42 2.70
N MET A 491 33.58 -11.47 3.18
CA MET A 491 33.02 -11.55 4.53
C MET A 491 32.10 -12.75 4.67
N SER A 492 32.21 -13.49 5.77
CA SER A 492 31.26 -14.57 6.04
C SER A 492 29.87 -14.00 6.35
N ALA A 493 28.83 -14.83 6.17
CA ALA A 493 27.47 -14.45 6.51
C ALA A 493 27.33 -14.04 7.99
N GLN A 494 28.05 -14.72 8.88
CA GLN A 494 28.04 -14.46 10.31
C GLN A 494 28.66 -13.09 10.65
N ASP A 495 29.73 -12.70 9.95
CA ASP A 495 30.36 -11.40 10.14
C ASP A 495 29.45 -10.25 9.72
N ILE A 496 28.69 -10.43 8.62
CA ILE A 496 27.74 -9.42 8.15
C ILE A 496 26.59 -9.26 9.17
N LEU A 497 26.02 -10.36 9.66
CA LEU A 497 24.97 -10.31 10.69
C LEU A 497 25.48 -9.65 11.98
N HIS A 498 26.71 -9.97 12.38
CA HIS A 498 27.33 -9.35 13.55
C HIS A 498 27.50 -7.83 13.35
N ARG A 499 27.99 -7.40 12.18
CA ARG A 499 28.11 -5.98 11.85
C ARG A 499 26.77 -5.26 11.82
N GLN A 500 25.73 -5.89 11.28
CA GLN A 500 24.37 -5.32 11.28
C GLN A 500 23.84 -5.13 12.71
N ASP A 501 23.99 -6.12 13.60
CA ASP A 501 23.57 -5.99 15.01
C ASP A 501 24.34 -4.88 15.74
N GLN A 502 25.67 -4.84 15.56
CA GLN A 502 26.49 -3.76 16.12
C GLN A 502 26.04 -2.39 15.59
N MET A 503 25.86 -2.26 14.27
CA MET A 503 25.47 -0.99 13.67
C MET A 503 24.07 -0.56 14.08
N ARG A 504 23.13 -1.49 14.27
CA ARG A 504 21.79 -1.19 14.80
C ARG A 504 21.86 -0.52 16.17
N ARG A 505 22.66 -1.08 17.10
CA ARG A 505 22.86 -0.50 18.45
C ARG A 505 23.60 0.84 18.39
N ARG A 506 24.59 0.95 17.51
CA ARG A 506 25.34 2.20 17.29
C ARG A 506 24.45 3.29 16.72
N LEU A 507 23.57 2.97 15.79
CA LEU A 507 22.62 3.92 15.19
C LEU A 507 21.74 4.52 16.29
N ASP A 508 21.14 3.67 17.12
CA ASP A 508 20.30 4.08 18.24
C ASP A 508 21.05 5.02 19.20
N GLY A 509 22.20 4.58 19.73
CA GLY A 509 22.97 5.35 20.71
C GLY A 509 23.66 6.61 20.17
N ARG A 510 23.97 6.67 18.87
CA ARG A 510 24.70 7.82 18.28
C ARG A 510 23.78 8.83 17.62
N THR A 511 22.54 8.46 17.29
CA THR A 511 21.61 9.34 16.56
C THR A 511 20.37 9.71 17.39
N LYS A 512 20.26 9.22 18.63
CA LYS A 512 19.10 9.46 19.53
C LYS A 512 17.77 9.03 18.89
N GLY A 513 17.82 7.99 18.05
CA GLY A 513 16.68 7.47 17.29
C GLY A 513 16.13 8.42 16.21
N LEU A 514 16.91 9.42 15.77
CA LEU A 514 16.55 10.24 14.61
C LEU A 514 16.70 9.49 13.28
N LEU A 515 17.57 8.49 13.27
CA LEU A 515 17.70 7.49 12.22
C LEU A 515 17.23 6.15 12.74
N GLU A 516 16.48 5.43 11.92
CA GLU A 516 15.88 4.13 12.25
C GLU A 516 16.29 3.07 11.23
N VAL A 517 16.30 1.83 11.70
CA VAL A 517 16.48 0.67 10.82
C VAL A 517 15.14 0.32 10.21
N VAL A 518 15.08 0.34 8.88
CA VAL A 518 13.87 0.03 8.09
C VAL A 518 14.09 -1.24 7.28
N ASN A 519 13.01 -1.94 6.97
CA ASN A 519 13.08 -3.13 6.13
C ASN A 519 13.08 -2.72 4.63
N LEU A 520 14.09 -3.20 3.89
CA LEU A 520 14.35 -2.99 2.46
C LEU A 520 14.01 -4.21 1.59
N GLU A 521 13.29 -5.23 2.09
CA GLU A 521 12.75 -6.36 1.29
C GLU A 521 12.07 -5.88 -0.01
N TRP A 522 11.64 -4.62 -0.02
CA TRP A 522 11.03 -3.88 -1.11
C TRP A 522 12.00 -3.38 -2.21
N GLN A 523 13.33 -3.54 -2.10
CA GLN A 523 14.33 -3.00 -3.04
C GLN A 523 15.14 -4.07 -3.82
N THR A 524 15.41 -5.26 -3.28
CA THR A 524 16.27 -6.28 -3.94
C THR A 524 15.47 -7.30 -4.77
N HIS A 525 16.01 -7.73 -5.93
CA HIS A 525 15.38 -8.76 -6.79
C HIS A 525 15.52 -10.18 -6.22
N GLU A 526 16.44 -10.38 -5.27
CA GLU A 526 16.64 -11.60 -4.50
C GLU A 526 16.69 -11.25 -3.01
N PRO A 527 15.89 -11.92 -2.15
CA PRO A 527 15.97 -11.73 -0.71
C PRO A 527 17.35 -12.19 -0.25
N SER A 528 18.14 -11.23 0.21
CA SER A 528 19.45 -11.47 0.78
C SER A 528 19.42 -10.83 2.14
N ALA A 529 19.52 -11.65 3.19
CA ALA A 529 19.51 -11.21 4.59
C ALA A 529 20.50 -10.05 4.88
N PHE A 530 21.49 -9.86 4.00
CA PHE A 530 22.49 -8.80 4.07
C PHE A 530 21.98 -7.40 3.66
N PHE A 531 20.99 -7.32 2.76
CA PHE A 531 20.48 -6.07 2.19
C PHE A 531 19.03 -5.77 2.54
N ASP A 532 18.39 -6.62 3.33
CA ASP A 532 16.99 -6.47 3.75
C ASP A 532 16.79 -5.40 4.83
N LEU A 533 17.87 -4.88 5.43
CA LEU A 533 17.81 -3.80 6.41
C LEU A 533 18.48 -2.55 5.85
N GLY A 534 17.84 -1.40 6.04
CA GLY A 534 18.30 -0.08 5.61
C GLY A 534 18.21 0.95 6.71
N VAL A 535 18.75 2.14 6.47
CA VAL A 535 18.68 3.27 7.40
C VAL A 535 17.92 4.41 6.74
N ASP A 536 16.91 4.91 7.45
CA ASP A 536 16.07 6.04 7.02
C ASP A 536 15.83 6.98 8.21
N PHE A 537 15.41 8.21 7.93
CA PHE A 537 15.01 9.13 8.99
C PHE A 537 13.65 8.74 9.57
N LEU A 538 13.52 8.82 10.89
CA LEU A 538 12.23 8.69 11.59
C LEU A 538 11.19 9.68 11.02
N HIS A 539 11.65 10.88 10.65
CA HIS A 539 10.82 11.91 10.04
C HIS A 539 11.65 12.80 9.09
N ARG A 540 11.00 13.47 8.13
CA ARG A 540 11.70 14.34 7.14
C ARG A 540 12.33 15.58 7.76
N THR A 541 11.73 16.12 8.82
CA THR A 541 12.24 17.34 9.49
C THR A 541 13.67 17.17 10.02
N PRO A 542 14.02 16.07 10.72
CA PRO A 542 15.39 15.72 11.06
C PRO A 542 16.35 15.75 9.87
N ALA A 543 15.94 15.22 8.70
CA ALA A 543 16.79 15.19 7.51
C ALA A 543 17.13 16.60 6.99
N LYS A 544 16.12 17.48 6.90
CA LYS A 544 16.34 18.89 6.51
C LYS A 544 17.23 19.61 7.52
N ARG A 545 17.01 19.38 8.81
CA ARG A 545 17.79 20.03 9.87
C ARG A 545 19.23 19.54 9.89
N ALA A 546 19.42 18.23 9.81
CA ALA A 546 20.73 17.61 9.61
C ALA A 546 21.42 18.25 8.40
N SER A 547 20.78 18.27 7.23
CA SER A 547 21.35 18.88 6.03
C SER A 547 21.77 20.35 6.26
N LEU A 548 20.98 21.17 6.95
CA LEU A 548 21.34 22.55 7.30
C LEU A 548 22.51 22.64 8.29
N CYS A 549 22.53 21.81 9.33
CA CYS A 549 23.60 21.74 10.32
C CYS A 549 24.93 21.28 9.70
N PHE A 550 24.87 20.33 8.75
CA PHE A 550 26.06 19.72 8.13
C PHE A 550 26.51 20.43 6.84
N SER A 551 25.63 21.16 6.13
CA SER A 551 25.97 21.91 4.90
C SER A 551 26.73 23.21 5.15
N ARG A 552 26.46 23.92 6.27
CA ARG A 552 27.22 25.12 6.67
C ARG A 552 28.69 24.83 7.04
N ARG A 553 29.08 23.55 7.13
CA ARG A 553 30.46 23.09 7.43
C ARG A 553 31.02 22.16 6.36
N LEU A 554 30.81 22.49 5.09
CA LEU A 554 31.47 21.84 3.95
C LEU A 554 33.01 22.11 3.88
N SER A 555 33.63 22.60 4.95
CA SER A 555 35.10 22.72 5.11
C SER A 555 35.67 21.59 5.96
N LYS A 556 35.79 20.36 5.42
CA LYS A 556 36.64 19.26 5.95
C LYS A 556 36.61 18.93 7.47
N LYS A 557 35.66 19.44 8.26
CA LYS A 557 35.69 19.36 9.73
C LYS A 557 34.32 18.98 10.30
N PRO A 558 34.23 17.98 11.18
CA PRO A 558 32.98 17.62 11.85
C PRO A 558 32.47 18.77 12.74
N ILE A 559 31.17 18.78 13.06
CA ILE A 559 30.46 19.85 13.83
C ILE A 559 31.14 20.20 15.17
N TRP A 560 32.04 19.37 15.66
CA TRP A 560 32.61 19.45 17.00
C TRP A 560 34.12 19.44 17.02
N SER A 561 34.77 19.77 15.91
CA SER A 561 36.21 20.05 15.89
C SER A 561 36.47 21.52 16.21
N GLU A 562 36.34 21.88 17.48
CA GLU A 562 37.20 22.84 18.16
C GLU A 562 37.78 22.17 19.41
#